data_AF-A0A820XMM8-F1
#
_entry.id   AF-A0A820XMM8-F1
#
_cell.length_a   1.000
_cell.length_b   1.000
_cell.length_c   1.000
_cell.angle_alpha   90.00
_cell.angle_beta   90.00
_cell.angle_gamma   90.00
#
_symmetry.space_group_name_H-M   'P 1'
#
loop_
_entity.id
_entity.type
_entity.pdbx_description
1 polymer ?
#
loop_
_entity_poly.entity_id
_entity_poly.type
_entity_poly.pdbx_seq_one_letter_code
_entity_poly.pdbx_strand_id
1 'polypeptide(L)'
;MLISAAGAIGTDHHLMRVKIKLHLKSRKKLMKQRRVKYDITKFKYDKALESFQCDLCGTISDASDASDDTISIDEKYSLFVEHLKVNAEKHFKLDKNTNRKRKEWLTDKILQILDQKSLAFLNGQNHQNSIKLNDPAAAFSIIRRLRGASKQVENTPIKDKNGKLLLNSSNRLQRWHEYFDEPLNIPSIVDQKLIDEIQIDALSKEEKRQNAEPSIE
;
A
#
# COMPACT_ATOMS: atom_id res chain seq x y z
N MET A 1 -19.59 -24.34 -39.61
CA MET A 1 -19.24 -23.20 -40.48
C MET A 1 -17.76 -22.93 -40.33
N LEU A 2 -16.96 -23.27 -41.35
CA LEU A 2 -15.52 -23.04 -41.38
C LEU A 2 -15.26 -21.66 -41.96
N ILE A 3 -14.64 -20.77 -41.19
CA ILE A 3 -14.19 -19.45 -41.68
C ILE A 3 -12.99 -19.72 -42.60
N SER A 4 -13.16 -19.49 -43.90
CA SER A 4 -12.08 -19.57 -44.87
C SER A 4 -11.07 -18.45 -44.58
N ALA A 5 -9.97 -18.78 -43.93
CA ALA A 5 -8.86 -17.85 -43.83
C ALA A 5 -8.20 -17.74 -45.20
N ALA A 6 -8.52 -16.66 -45.91
CA ALA A 6 -7.87 -16.23 -47.14
C ALA A 6 -6.35 -16.20 -46.91
N GLY A 7 -5.62 -17.01 -47.70
CA GLY A 7 -4.17 -16.88 -47.79
C GLY A 7 -3.82 -15.51 -48.33
N ALA A 8 -2.66 -14.99 -47.95
CA ALA A 8 -2.12 -13.75 -48.48
C ALA A 8 -2.09 -13.83 -50.02
N ILE A 9 -2.96 -13.06 -50.66
CA ILE A 9 -2.97 -12.88 -52.10
C ILE A 9 -1.70 -12.12 -52.46
N GLY A 10 -0.76 -12.79 -53.16
CA GLY A 10 0.45 -12.16 -53.72
C GLY A 10 1.80 -12.83 -53.42
N THR A 11 1.86 -13.98 -52.74
CA THR A 11 3.12 -14.72 -52.52
C THR A 11 3.11 -16.06 -53.26
N ASP A 12 4.22 -16.44 -53.89
CA ASP A 12 4.45 -17.76 -54.52
C ASP A 12 4.50 -18.94 -53.52
N HIS A 13 4.46 -18.63 -52.22
CA HIS A 13 4.48 -19.59 -51.14
C HIS A 13 3.09 -20.20 -50.90
N HIS A 14 3.02 -21.54 -50.89
CA HIS A 14 1.80 -22.27 -50.56
C HIS A 14 1.67 -22.45 -49.04
N LEU A 15 0.59 -21.94 -48.46
CA LEU A 15 0.31 -22.10 -47.03
C LEU A 15 -0.17 -23.52 -46.72
N MET A 16 0.73 -24.36 -46.22
CA MET A 16 0.38 -25.68 -45.70
C MET A 16 -0.27 -25.56 -44.31
N ARG A 17 -1.47 -26.14 -44.14
CA ARG A 17 -2.16 -26.21 -42.84
C ARG A 17 -2.32 -27.66 -42.42
N VAL A 18 -1.92 -27.98 -41.20
CA VAL A 18 -2.13 -29.31 -40.59
C VAL A 18 -3.00 -29.16 -39.36
N LYS A 19 -3.94 -30.09 -39.17
CA LYS A 19 -4.80 -30.14 -37.99
C LYS A 19 -4.21 -31.11 -36.99
N ILE A 20 -3.65 -30.59 -35.90
CA ILE A 20 -3.02 -31.39 -34.84
C ILE A 20 -3.87 -31.34 -33.58
N LYS A 21 -4.14 -32.50 -32.97
CA LYS A 21 -4.83 -32.62 -31.68
C LYS A 21 -3.78 -32.74 -30.56
N LEU A 22 -3.55 -31.64 -29.85
CA LEU A 22 -2.59 -31.55 -28.74
C LEU A 22 -3.30 -31.09 -27.46
N HIS A 23 -3.01 -31.73 -26.34
CA HIS A 23 -3.37 -31.22 -25.02
C HIS A 23 -2.21 -30.38 -24.49
N LEU A 24 -2.29 -29.07 -24.67
CA LEU A 24 -1.27 -28.14 -24.17
C LEU A 24 -1.64 -27.66 -22.77
N LYS A 25 -0.78 -27.94 -21.79
CA LYS A 25 -0.93 -27.36 -20.44
C LYS A 25 -0.48 -25.90 -20.48
N SER A 26 -1.43 -24.98 -20.33
CA SER A 26 -1.11 -23.55 -20.21
C SER A 26 -0.36 -23.30 -18.91
N ARG A 27 0.91 -22.93 -19.00
CA ARG A 27 1.65 -22.42 -17.84
C ARG A 27 1.11 -21.03 -17.53
N LYS A 28 0.74 -20.77 -16.27
CA LYS A 28 0.52 -19.40 -15.79
C LYS A 28 1.78 -18.63 -16.15
N LYS A 29 1.69 -17.68 -17.09
CA LYS A 29 2.82 -16.81 -17.40
C LYS A 29 3.30 -16.27 -16.05
N LEU A 30 4.58 -16.41 -15.72
CA LEU A 30 5.21 -15.59 -14.67
C LEU A 30 4.63 -14.19 -14.87
N MET A 31 4.16 -13.53 -13.80
CA MET A 31 3.51 -12.23 -13.89
C MET A 31 4.45 -11.23 -14.59
N LYS A 32 4.49 -11.24 -15.93
CA LYS A 32 5.21 -10.27 -16.71
C LYS A 32 4.50 -8.98 -16.35
N GLN A 33 5.26 -8.05 -15.78
CA GLN A 33 4.79 -6.75 -15.34
C GLN A 33 3.76 -6.27 -16.36
N ARG A 34 2.51 -6.09 -15.90
CA ARG A 34 1.41 -5.69 -16.80
C ARG A 34 1.88 -4.44 -17.52
N ARG A 35 2.01 -4.51 -18.84
CA ARG A 35 2.31 -3.31 -19.64
C ARG A 35 1.26 -2.26 -19.30
N VAL A 36 1.72 -1.14 -18.74
CA VAL A 36 0.86 0.01 -18.48
C VAL A 36 0.37 0.51 -19.84
N LYS A 37 -0.94 0.64 -19.99
CA LYS A 37 -1.54 1.20 -21.20
C LYS A 37 -1.66 2.70 -20.98
N TYR A 38 -1.06 3.48 -21.86
CA TYR A 38 -1.16 4.94 -21.86
C TYR A 38 -2.18 5.40 -22.89
N ASP A 39 -2.89 6.48 -22.56
CA ASP A 39 -3.86 7.11 -23.44
C ASP A 39 -3.16 8.06 -24.42
N ILE A 40 -2.87 7.55 -25.62
CA ILE A 40 -2.20 8.30 -26.68
C ILE A 40 -3.06 9.49 -27.15
N THR A 41 -4.38 9.45 -26.94
CA THR A 41 -5.26 10.57 -27.30
C THR A 41 -4.99 11.80 -26.45
N LYS A 42 -4.57 11.60 -25.19
CA LYS A 42 -4.25 12.69 -24.26
C LYS A 42 -3.03 13.50 -24.70
N PHE A 43 -2.10 12.91 -25.46
CA PHE A 43 -0.95 13.61 -26.03
C PHE A 43 -1.33 14.66 -27.08
N LYS A 44 -2.53 14.62 -27.64
CA LYS A 44 -3.01 15.63 -28.59
C LYS A 44 -3.48 16.92 -27.92
N TYR A 45 -3.72 16.90 -26.60
CA TYR A 45 -4.17 18.07 -25.86
C TYR A 45 -2.97 18.80 -25.25
N ASP A 46 -2.72 20.04 -25.69
CA ASP A 46 -1.60 20.87 -25.21
C ASP A 46 -1.60 21.03 -23.69
N LYS A 47 -2.76 21.26 -23.07
CA LYS A 47 -2.86 21.47 -21.63
C LYS A 47 -2.37 20.28 -20.80
N ALA A 48 -2.62 19.06 -21.26
CA ALA A 48 -2.19 17.84 -20.56
C ALA A 48 -0.68 17.58 -20.77
N LEU A 49 -0.14 18.05 -21.90
CA LEU A 49 1.28 17.99 -22.19
C LEU A 49 2.06 19.00 -21.35
N GLU A 50 1.57 20.24 -21.25
CA GLU A 50 2.16 21.30 -20.43
C GLU A 50 2.21 20.89 -18.95
N SER A 51 1.11 20.37 -18.40
CA SER A 51 1.07 19.91 -17.01
C SER A 51 2.05 18.76 -16.76
N PHE A 52 2.18 17.83 -17.70
CA PHE A 52 3.14 16.74 -17.61
C PHE A 52 4.58 17.25 -17.66
N GLN A 53 4.89 18.22 -18.53
CA GLN A 53 6.22 18.81 -18.64
C GLN A 53 6.60 19.57 -17.37
N CYS A 54 5.69 20.39 -16.82
CA CYS A 54 5.93 21.09 -15.56
C CYS A 54 6.23 20.13 -14.41
N ASP A 55 5.40 19.09 -14.24
CA ASP A 55 5.59 18.09 -13.18
C ASP A 55 6.89 17.30 -13.37
N LEU A 56 7.22 16.94 -14.61
CA LEU A 56 8.44 16.22 -14.92
C LEU A 56 9.68 17.07 -14.62
N CYS A 57 9.71 18.31 -15.07
CA CYS A 57 10.79 19.24 -14.79
C CYS A 57 10.97 19.44 -13.28
N GLY A 58 9.88 19.66 -12.54
CA GLY A 58 9.94 19.78 -11.07
C GLY A 58 10.57 18.55 -10.42
N THR A 59 10.09 17.35 -10.75
CA THR A 59 10.65 16.11 -10.17
C THR A 59 12.11 15.85 -10.51
N ILE A 60 12.59 16.31 -11.68
CA ILE A 60 13.98 16.14 -12.09
C ILE A 60 14.88 17.17 -11.41
N SER A 61 14.43 18.42 -11.30
CA SER A 61 15.16 19.48 -10.59
C SER A 61 15.29 19.18 -9.10
N ASP A 62 14.21 18.73 -8.45
CA ASP A 62 14.24 18.31 -7.05
C ASP A 62 15.21 17.13 -6.82
N ALA A 63 15.35 16.24 -7.81
CA ALA A 63 16.23 15.08 -7.74
C ALA A 63 17.71 15.44 -8.01
N SER A 64 17.99 16.45 -8.85
CA SER A 64 19.36 16.90 -9.12
C SER A 64 19.98 17.62 -7.92
N ASP A 65 19.17 18.36 -7.15
CA ASP A 65 19.64 19.07 -5.96
C ASP A 65 19.94 18.13 -4.78
N ALA A 66 19.41 16.90 -4.83
CA ALA A 66 19.59 15.88 -3.80
C ALA A 66 20.67 14.83 -4.13
N SER A 67 21.20 14.79 -5.36
CA SER A 67 22.19 13.78 -5.76
C SER A 67 23.62 14.23 -5.47
N ASP A 68 24.28 13.51 -4.59
CA ASP A 68 25.73 13.52 -4.41
C ASP A 68 26.40 13.05 -5.72
N ASP A 69 27.51 13.68 -6.13
CA ASP A 69 28.19 13.43 -7.43
C ASP A 69 28.76 12.00 -7.57
N THR A 70 28.55 11.15 -6.57
CA THR A 70 29.03 9.77 -6.44
C THR A 70 28.18 8.74 -7.18
N ILE A 71 26.97 9.08 -7.63
CA ILE A 71 26.03 8.14 -8.28
C ILE A 71 26.45 7.88 -9.74
N SER A 72 26.51 6.60 -10.11
CA SER A 72 26.87 6.14 -11.45
C SER A 72 25.90 6.68 -12.51
N ILE A 73 26.40 6.96 -13.72
CA ILE A 73 25.58 7.45 -14.85
C ILE A 73 24.41 6.50 -15.15
N ASP A 74 24.63 5.19 -15.01
CA ASP A 74 23.60 4.17 -15.28
C ASP A 74 22.48 4.18 -14.22
N GLU A 75 22.83 4.49 -12.97
CA GLU A 75 21.88 4.66 -11.87
C GLU A 75 21.07 5.95 -12.03
N LYS A 76 21.73 7.06 -12.42
CA LYS A 76 21.06 8.33 -12.76
C LYS A 76 20.06 8.14 -13.91
N TYR A 77 20.45 7.40 -14.95
CA TYR A 77 19.55 7.09 -16.06
C TYR A 77 18.37 6.21 -15.62
N SER A 78 18.62 5.22 -14.76
CA SER A 78 17.58 4.35 -14.22
C SER A 78 16.54 5.13 -13.41
N LEU A 79 16.99 6.04 -12.54
CA LEU A 79 16.13 6.94 -11.78
C LEU A 79 15.31 7.85 -12.71
N PHE A 80 15.95 8.46 -13.71
CA PHE A 80 15.25 9.29 -14.71
C PHE A 80 14.12 8.52 -15.42
N VAL A 81 14.40 7.29 -15.87
CA VAL A 81 13.39 6.44 -16.51
C VAL A 81 12.26 6.07 -15.56
N GLU A 82 12.55 5.93 -14.27
CA GLU A 82 11.55 5.70 -13.24
C GLU A 82 10.66 6.93 -13.02
N HIS A 83 11.25 8.11 -12.83
CA HIS A 83 10.51 9.38 -12.71
C HIS A 83 9.62 9.62 -13.93
N LEU A 84 10.13 9.36 -15.14
CA LEU A 84 9.36 9.42 -16.37
C LEU A 84 8.15 8.47 -16.34
N LYS A 85 8.34 7.22 -15.94
CA LYS A 85 7.24 6.23 -15.87
C LYS A 85 6.19 6.64 -14.84
N VAL A 86 6.61 7.11 -13.67
CA VAL A 86 5.71 7.54 -12.59
C VAL A 86 4.87 8.74 -13.03
N ASN A 87 5.50 9.76 -13.63
CA ASN A 87 4.78 10.93 -14.10
C ASN A 87 3.89 10.61 -15.30
N ALA A 88 4.35 9.75 -16.21
CA ALA A 88 3.52 9.31 -17.33
C ALA A 88 2.30 8.51 -16.85
N GLU A 89 2.43 7.72 -15.79
CA GLU A 89 1.30 7.02 -15.19
C GLU A 89 0.31 7.97 -14.50
N LYS A 90 0.77 9.07 -13.89
CA LYS A 90 -0.15 10.06 -13.31
C LYS A 90 -1.02 10.75 -14.37
N HIS A 91 -0.42 11.20 -15.48
CA HIS A 91 -1.10 12.02 -16.48
C HIS A 91 -1.79 11.19 -17.57
N PHE A 92 -1.15 10.11 -18.03
CA PHE A 92 -1.57 9.37 -19.23
C PHE A 92 -2.12 7.99 -18.95
N LYS A 93 -2.35 7.59 -17.69
CA LYS A 93 -2.96 6.29 -17.41
C LYS A 93 -4.34 6.19 -18.04
N LEU A 94 -4.56 5.07 -18.72
CA LEU A 94 -5.85 4.77 -19.33
C LEU A 94 -6.85 4.51 -18.21
N ASP A 95 -7.83 5.39 -18.07
CA ASP A 95 -8.92 5.18 -17.13
C ASP A 95 -9.68 3.92 -17.54
N LYS A 96 -9.64 2.91 -16.67
CA LYS A 96 -10.34 1.63 -16.92
C LYS A 96 -11.86 1.83 -17.09
N ASN A 97 -12.38 2.99 -16.70
CA ASN A 97 -13.80 3.36 -16.74
C ASN A 97 -14.22 4.16 -17.97
N THR A 98 -13.32 4.68 -18.81
CA THR A 98 -13.73 5.51 -19.97
C THR A 98 -14.32 4.68 -21.11
N ASN A 99 -13.88 3.44 -21.28
CA ASN A 99 -14.36 2.55 -22.35
C ASN A 99 -15.70 1.87 -22.05
N ARG A 100 -16.20 1.93 -20.81
CA ARG A 100 -17.59 1.61 -20.52
C ARG A 100 -18.32 2.94 -20.63
N LYS A 101 -19.03 3.18 -21.74
CA LYS A 101 -19.98 4.31 -21.83
C LYS A 101 -20.74 4.36 -20.51
N ARG A 102 -20.43 5.33 -19.66
CA ARG A 102 -21.09 5.43 -18.35
C ARG A 102 -22.56 5.59 -18.65
N LYS A 103 -23.38 4.83 -17.95
CA LYS A 103 -24.83 5.00 -18.06
C LYS A 103 -25.13 6.44 -17.64
N GLU A 104 -25.99 7.13 -18.37
CA GLU A 104 -26.26 8.56 -18.16
C GLU A 104 -26.78 8.85 -16.74
N TRP A 105 -27.51 7.91 -16.15
CA TRP A 105 -27.97 7.99 -14.76
C TRP A 105 -26.86 7.76 -13.72
N LEU A 106 -25.67 7.28 -14.11
CA LEU A 106 -24.55 7.03 -13.22
C LEU A 106 -23.63 8.26 -13.18
N THR A 107 -24.09 9.29 -12.47
CA THR A 107 -23.37 10.55 -12.24
C THR A 107 -22.22 10.36 -11.25
N ASP A 108 -21.19 11.22 -11.29
CA ASP A 108 -20.07 11.22 -10.34
C ASP A 108 -20.53 11.32 -8.88
N LYS A 109 -21.59 12.08 -8.60
CA LYS A 109 -22.18 12.18 -7.27
C LYS A 109 -22.65 10.82 -6.72
N ILE A 110 -23.21 9.97 -7.58
CA ILE A 110 -23.67 8.62 -7.19
C ILE A 110 -22.48 7.71 -6.92
N LEU A 111 -21.40 7.84 -7.70
CA LEU A 111 -20.16 7.11 -7.46
C LEU A 111 -19.51 7.51 -6.13
N GLN A 112 -19.46 8.80 -5.82
CA GLN A 112 -18.98 9.28 -4.52
C GLN A 112 -19.80 8.72 -3.36
N ILE A 113 -21.14 8.67 -3.51
CA ILE A 113 -22.02 8.07 -2.49
C ILE A 113 -21.77 6.57 -2.35
N LEU A 114 -21.55 5.84 -3.45
CA LEU A 114 -21.20 4.42 -3.42
C LEU A 114 -19.86 4.16 -2.73
N ASP A 115 -18.86 4.99 -3.00
CA ASP A 115 -17.55 4.91 -2.35
C ASP A 115 -17.65 5.26 -0.85
N GLN A 116 -18.40 6.29 -0.49
CA GLN A 116 -18.67 6.60 0.93
C GLN A 116 -19.38 5.45 1.64
N LYS A 117 -20.36 4.82 0.98
CA LYS A 117 -21.07 3.65 1.51
C LYS A 117 -20.12 2.46 1.70
N SER A 118 -19.24 2.19 0.73
CA SER A 118 -18.29 1.07 0.81
C SER A 118 -17.26 1.29 1.93
N LEU A 119 -16.75 2.51 2.08
CA LEU A 119 -15.87 2.90 3.17
C LEU A 119 -16.56 2.79 4.53
N ALA A 120 -17.81 3.26 4.65
CA ALA A 120 -18.60 3.13 5.88
C ALA A 120 -18.82 1.65 6.26
N PHE A 121 -19.06 0.79 5.29
CA PHE A 121 -19.20 -0.65 5.51
C PHE A 121 -17.91 -1.29 6.02
N LEU A 122 -16.76 -0.99 5.39
CA LEU A 122 -15.45 -1.45 5.85
C LEU A 122 -15.14 -0.97 7.27
N ASN A 123 -15.45 0.29 7.57
CA ASN A 123 -15.30 0.85 8.91
C ASN A 123 -16.18 0.11 9.93
N GLY A 124 -17.42 -0.22 9.56
CA GLY A 124 -18.31 -1.03 10.40
C GLY A 124 -17.76 -2.43 10.68
N GLN A 125 -17.18 -3.10 9.68
CA GLN A 125 -16.53 -4.40 9.87
C GLN A 125 -15.31 -4.31 10.78
N ASN A 126 -14.46 -3.31 10.57
CA ASN A 126 -13.28 -3.08 11.40
C ASN A 126 -13.66 -2.83 12.87
N HIS A 127 -14.75 -2.10 13.12
CA HIS A 127 -15.29 -1.90 14.46
C HIS A 127 -15.69 -3.22 15.14
N GLN A 128 -16.42 -4.07 14.42
CA GLN A 128 -16.80 -5.38 14.95
C GLN A 128 -15.57 -6.25 15.25
N ASN A 129 -14.55 -6.19 14.40
CA ASN A 129 -13.31 -6.92 14.60
C ASN A 129 -12.51 -6.38 15.80
N SER A 130 -12.42 -5.06 15.99
CA SER A 130 -11.75 -4.47 17.17
C SER A 130 -12.45 -4.82 18.48
N ILE A 131 -13.78 -4.91 18.49
CA ILE A 131 -14.53 -5.39 19.67
C ILE A 131 -14.17 -6.84 19.97
N LYS A 132 -14.10 -7.70 18.94
CA LYS A 132 -13.72 -9.12 19.11
C LYS A 132 -12.29 -9.31 19.58
N LEU A 133 -11.39 -8.41 19.19
CA LEU A 133 -9.98 -8.38 19.59
C LEU A 133 -9.74 -7.71 20.96
N ASN A 134 -10.81 -7.28 21.64
CA ASN A 134 -10.75 -6.59 22.93
C ASN A 134 -9.86 -5.33 22.93
N ASP A 135 -9.87 -4.58 21.82
CA ASP A 135 -9.25 -3.26 21.71
C ASP A 135 -10.34 -2.16 21.76
N PRO A 136 -10.70 -1.68 22.96
CA PRO A 136 -11.74 -0.68 23.14
C PRO A 136 -11.36 0.69 22.57
N ALA A 137 -10.06 0.99 22.48
CA ALA A 137 -9.57 2.26 21.94
C ALA A 137 -9.79 2.33 20.42
N ALA A 138 -9.45 1.25 19.70
CA ALA A 138 -9.72 1.13 18.27
C ALA A 138 -11.22 1.17 17.98
N ALA A 139 -12.04 0.43 18.73
CA ALA A 139 -13.50 0.42 18.56
C ALA A 139 -14.11 1.82 18.73
N PHE A 140 -13.74 2.53 19.80
CA PHE A 140 -14.25 3.87 20.08
C PHE A 140 -13.82 4.90 19.01
N SER A 141 -12.58 4.81 18.52
CA SER A 141 -12.10 5.68 17.43
C SER A 141 -12.90 5.50 16.14
N ILE A 142 -13.29 4.25 15.83
CA ILE A 142 -14.07 3.93 14.65
C ILE A 142 -15.52 4.43 14.80
N ILE A 143 -16.15 4.24 15.97
CA ILE A 143 -17.48 4.81 16.28
C ILE A 143 -17.47 6.33 16.12
N ARG A 144 -16.46 7.00 16.68
CA ARG A 144 -16.32 8.46 16.63
C ARG A 144 -16.15 8.97 15.19
N ARG A 145 -15.41 8.23 14.36
CA ARG A 145 -15.25 8.50 12.92
C ARG A 145 -16.55 8.28 12.15
N LEU A 146 -17.27 7.19 12.42
CA LEU A 146 -18.59 6.90 11.81
C LEU A 146 -19.65 7.95 12.17
N ARG A 147 -19.58 8.54 13.38
CA ARG A 147 -20.44 9.64 13.83
C ARG A 147 -20.09 11.00 13.22
N GLY A 148 -19.10 11.08 12.33
CA GLY A 148 -18.69 12.32 11.65
C GLY A 148 -17.80 13.25 12.49
N ALA A 149 -17.26 12.81 13.62
CA ALA A 149 -16.40 13.64 14.48
C ALA A 149 -14.92 13.65 14.05
N SER A 150 -14.63 13.45 12.75
CA SER A 150 -13.30 13.08 12.25
C SER A 150 -12.27 14.22 12.17
N LYS A 151 -12.59 15.45 12.58
CA LYS A 151 -11.67 16.58 12.42
C LYS A 151 -10.73 16.85 13.60
N GLN A 152 -10.86 16.14 14.72
CA GLN A 152 -10.16 16.55 15.94
C GLN A 152 -9.70 15.38 16.81
N VAL A 153 -8.85 14.51 16.26
CA VAL A 153 -8.04 13.59 17.08
C VAL A 153 -7.08 14.41 17.96
N GLU A 154 -6.57 15.54 17.44
CA GLU A 154 -5.73 16.48 18.17
C GLU A 154 -6.43 17.15 19.36
N ASN A 155 -7.76 17.25 19.39
CA ASN A 155 -8.50 17.86 20.51
C ASN A 155 -9.21 16.82 21.38
N THR A 156 -8.68 15.60 21.50
CA THR A 156 -9.12 14.72 22.60
C THR A 156 -8.61 15.32 23.91
N PRO A 157 -9.51 15.81 24.80
CA PRO A 157 -9.09 16.50 26.01
C PRO A 157 -8.55 15.47 27.00
N ILE A 158 -7.23 15.36 27.09
CA ILE A 158 -6.56 14.55 28.11
C ILE A 158 -6.32 15.45 29.32
N LYS A 159 -6.69 14.97 30.51
CA LYS A 159 -6.42 15.68 31.76
C LYS A 159 -5.12 15.15 32.39
N ASP A 160 -4.37 16.07 32.94
CA ASP A 160 -3.26 15.79 33.83
C ASP A 160 -3.77 15.18 35.17
N LYS A 161 -2.88 14.63 35.99
CA LYS A 161 -3.17 14.06 37.32
C LYS A 161 -3.89 15.06 38.24
N ASN A 162 -3.62 16.35 38.05
CA ASN A 162 -4.26 17.46 38.78
C ASN A 162 -5.55 17.99 38.11
N GLY A 163 -6.07 17.30 37.08
CA GLY A 163 -7.32 17.65 36.40
C GLY A 163 -7.22 18.75 35.33
N LYS A 164 -6.01 19.29 35.07
CA LYS A 164 -5.76 20.34 34.06
C LYS A 164 -5.76 19.76 32.64
N LEU A 165 -6.36 20.48 31.69
CA LEU A 165 -6.44 20.06 30.28
C LEU A 165 -5.09 20.18 29.56
N LEU A 166 -4.66 19.09 28.93
CA LEU A 166 -3.45 19.00 28.13
C LEU A 166 -3.78 19.19 26.64
N LEU A 167 -3.31 20.29 26.08
CA LEU A 167 -3.53 20.68 24.68
C LEU A 167 -2.37 20.26 23.75
N ASN A 168 -1.16 20.11 24.30
CA ASN A 168 0.04 19.79 23.54
C ASN A 168 0.22 18.27 23.35
N SER A 169 0.67 17.81 22.17
CA SER A 169 0.97 16.40 21.87
C SER A 169 2.07 15.83 22.78
N SER A 170 3.13 16.60 23.04
CA SER A 170 4.24 16.17 23.89
C SER A 170 3.80 15.89 25.34
N ASN A 171 3.03 16.80 25.92
CA ASN A 171 2.52 16.63 27.29
C ASN A 171 1.53 15.46 27.41
N ARG A 172 0.80 15.15 26.33
CA ARG A 172 -0.07 13.97 26.29
C ARG A 172 0.73 12.68 26.29
N LEU A 173 1.82 12.60 25.53
CA LEU A 173 2.72 11.44 25.54
C LEU A 173 3.35 11.24 26.91
N GLN A 174 3.79 12.32 27.56
CA GLN A 174 4.33 12.26 28.91
C GLN A 174 3.30 11.74 29.92
N ARG A 175 2.05 12.22 29.83
CA ARG A 175 0.94 11.74 30.68
C ARG A 175 0.65 10.25 30.48
N TRP A 176 0.79 9.75 29.25
CA TRP A 176 0.67 8.31 28.95
C TRP A 176 1.82 7.51 29.56
N HIS A 177 3.06 8.01 29.46
CA HIS A 177 4.22 7.39 30.08
C HIS A 177 4.03 7.24 31.60
N GLU A 178 3.66 8.32 32.28
CA GLU A 178 3.36 8.33 33.72
C GLU A 178 2.20 7.38 34.07
N TYR A 179 1.14 7.34 33.25
CA TYR A 179 0.01 6.44 33.46
C TYR A 179 0.39 4.97 33.32
N PHE A 180 1.36 4.61 32.48
CA PHE A 180 1.76 3.22 32.27
C PHE A 180 2.85 2.77 33.24
N ASP A 181 3.72 3.68 33.67
CA ASP A 181 4.70 3.39 34.71
C ASP A 181 4.06 3.06 36.06
N GLU A 182 3.04 3.81 36.48
CA GLU A 182 2.34 3.57 37.76
C GLU A 182 1.70 2.16 37.90
N PRO A 183 0.96 1.62 36.90
CA PRO A 183 0.33 0.32 36.96
C PRO A 183 1.22 -0.84 36.52
N LEU A 184 2.26 -0.62 35.70
CA LEU A 184 3.15 -1.69 35.24
C LEU A 184 4.33 -1.90 36.19
N ASN A 185 4.74 -0.87 36.95
CA ASN A 185 5.77 -0.99 37.99
C ASN A 185 5.15 -1.15 39.39
N ILE A 186 4.19 -2.07 39.52
CA ILE A 186 3.82 -2.55 40.87
C ILE A 186 5.05 -3.32 41.39
N PRO A 187 5.60 -3.00 42.58
CA PRO A 187 6.65 -3.80 43.19
C PRO A 187 6.03 -5.16 43.51
N SER A 188 6.15 -6.10 42.58
CA SER A 188 5.72 -7.46 42.79
C SER A 188 6.64 -8.03 43.87
N ILE A 189 6.06 -8.45 45.00
CA ILE A 189 6.72 -9.34 45.96
C ILE A 189 6.82 -10.69 45.25
N VAL A 190 7.77 -10.83 44.33
CA VAL A 190 8.13 -12.12 43.78
C VAL A 190 9.21 -12.66 44.69
N ASP A 191 8.86 -13.74 45.40
CA ASP A 191 9.78 -14.44 46.28
C ASP A 191 10.96 -14.93 45.43
N GLN A 192 12.18 -14.42 45.67
CA GLN A 192 13.36 -14.73 44.84
C GLN A 192 13.63 -16.24 44.78
N LYS A 193 13.23 -16.98 45.82
CA LYS A 193 13.30 -18.44 45.90
C LYS A 193 12.49 -19.16 44.82
N LEU A 194 11.36 -18.58 44.38
CA LEU A 194 10.54 -19.12 43.29
C LEU A 194 11.16 -18.89 41.91
N ILE A 195 12.00 -17.85 41.76
CA ILE A 195 12.72 -17.57 40.51
C ILE A 195 13.90 -18.54 40.37
N ASP A 196 14.59 -18.84 41.47
CA ASP A 196 15.75 -19.74 41.50
C ASP A 196 15.38 -21.22 41.29
N GLU A 197 14.13 -21.62 41.59
CA GLU A 197 13.63 -22.99 41.37
C GLU A 197 13.14 -23.26 39.93
N ILE A 198 13.06 -22.23 39.07
CA ILE A 198 12.75 -22.44 37.65
C ILE A 198 13.99 -23.06 36.99
N GLN A 199 14.03 -24.40 36.95
CA GLN A 199 15.07 -25.16 36.29
C GLN A 199 15.28 -24.69 34.85
N ILE A 200 16.44 -24.08 34.60
CA ILE A 200 16.90 -23.59 33.30
C ILE A 200 17.30 -24.78 32.42
N ASP A 201 16.35 -25.62 32.02
CA ASP A 201 16.58 -26.65 30.99
C ASP A 201 16.31 -26.11 29.58
N ALA A 202 15.69 -24.92 29.47
CA ALA A 202 15.33 -24.30 28.19
C ALA A 202 16.47 -23.49 27.55
N LEU A 203 17.32 -22.81 28.33
CA LEU A 203 18.38 -21.95 27.76
C LEU A 203 19.55 -22.74 27.14
N SER A 204 19.83 -23.95 27.65
CA SER A 204 20.92 -24.82 27.14
C SER A 204 20.69 -25.30 25.69
N LYS A 205 19.44 -25.40 25.24
CA LYS A 205 19.12 -25.85 23.87
C LYS A 205 19.21 -24.73 22.84
N GLU A 206 18.82 -23.51 23.20
CA GLU A 206 18.86 -22.36 22.30
C GLU A 206 20.30 -21.85 22.08
N GLU A 207 21.16 -21.88 23.10
CA GLU A 207 22.58 -21.51 22.95
C GLU A 207 23.36 -22.45 22.02
N LYS A 208 23.00 -23.74 21.99
CA LYS A 208 23.58 -24.72 21.06
C LYS A 208 23.13 -24.51 19.62
N ARG A 209 21.96 -23.91 19.40
CA ARG A 209 21.43 -23.58 18.06
C ARG A 209 22.05 -22.30 17.49
N GLN A 210 22.32 -21.32 18.34
CA GLN A 210 22.88 -20.03 17.90
C GLN A 210 24.37 -20.10 17.59
N ASN A 211 25.11 -21.05 18.19
CA ASN A 211 26.55 -21.24 17.99
C ASN A 211 26.90 -22.34 16.98
N ALA A 212 25.93 -22.87 16.23
CA ALA A 212 26.21 -23.85 15.17
C ALA A 212 26.69 -23.13 13.91
N GLU A 213 27.91 -23.43 13.46
CA GLU A 213 28.46 -22.87 12.23
C GLU A 213 27.59 -23.24 11.01
N PRO A 214 27.35 -22.31 10.08
CA PRO A 214 26.57 -22.60 8.89
C PRO A 214 27.31 -23.61 8.00
N SER A 215 26.74 -24.80 7.83
CA SER A 215 27.20 -25.78 6.84
C SER A 215 27.15 -25.16 5.44
N ILE A 216 28.31 -25.00 4.84
CA ILE A 216 28.47 -24.71 3.41
C ILE A 216 28.64 -26.07 2.71
N GLU A 217 27.57 -26.54 2.07
CA GLU A 217 27.61 -27.49 0.95
C GLU A 217 26.85 -26.88 -0.24
#